data_AF-A0A444VY49-F1
#
_entry.id   AF-A0A444VY49-F1
#
_cell.length_a   1.000
_cell.length_b   1.000
_cell.length_c   1.000
_cell.angle_alpha   90.00
_cell.angle_beta   90.00
_cell.angle_gamma   90.00
#
_symmetry.space_group_name_H-M   'P 1'
#
loop_
_entity.id
_entity.type
_entity.pdbx_description
1 polymer ?
#
loop_
_entity_poly.entity_id
_entity_poly.type
_entity_poly.pdbx_seq_one_letter_code
_entity_poly.pdbx_strand_id
1 'polypeptide(L)'
;MTEIEIKEKIIEIFKEERQKPNENFEESHFLDFLTFPPHKKDNIKNSFKGVKKYYAFMNRLELEFSICFTLPDLDKMYSIDKITKKVIERIGKRRGNIMIIKQRTQQKETYYIEIFFFILVIASLAFWGINLFSVIISIAFGYAIYWILNSKIKSIKHDKKLKEKILSQKQKG
;
A
#
# COMPACT_ATOMS: atom_id res chain seq x y z
N MET A 1 -4.51 23.93 6.94
CA MET A 1 -3.09 23.55 6.87
C MET A 1 -2.43 24.30 5.74
N THR A 2 -1.29 24.93 6.01
CA THR A 2 -0.45 25.57 4.99
C THR A 2 0.37 24.53 4.22
N GLU A 3 0.97 24.91 3.08
CA GLU A 3 1.85 24.01 2.31
C GLU A 3 3.06 23.54 3.15
N ILE A 4 3.60 24.43 3.98
CA ILE A 4 4.73 24.14 4.87
C ILE A 4 4.34 23.09 5.91
N GLU A 5 3.20 23.26 6.59
CA GLU A 5 2.68 22.30 7.56
C GLU A 5 2.42 20.92 6.92
N ILE A 6 1.93 20.89 5.68
CA ILE A 6 1.72 19.62 4.94
C ILE A 6 3.07 18.96 4.65
N LYS A 7 4.06 19.71 4.16
CA LYS A 7 5.41 19.18 3.89
C LYS A 7 6.05 18.62 5.16
N GLU A 8 5.99 19.35 6.26
CA GLU A 8 6.52 18.91 7.56
C GLU A 8 5.83 17.63 8.04
N LYS A 9 4.50 17.57 7.94
CA LYS A 9 3.74 16.39 8.36
C LYS A 9 4.04 15.16 7.49
N ILE A 10 4.26 15.36 6.19
CA ILE A 10 4.72 14.28 5.29
C ILE A 10 6.09 13.76 5.71
N ILE A 11 7.02 14.66 6.07
CA ILE A 11 8.37 14.29 6.54
C ILE A 11 8.31 13.54 7.87
N GLU A 12 7.45 13.97 8.80
CA GLU A 12 7.21 13.28 10.06
C GLU A 12 6.73 11.84 9.81
N ILE A 13 5.69 11.66 9.00
CA ILE A 13 5.18 10.34 8.62
C ILE A 13 6.24 9.50 7.92
N PHE A 14 7.04 10.12 7.04
CA PHE A 14 8.15 9.44 6.38
C PHE A 14 9.18 8.91 7.38
N LYS A 15 9.53 9.72 8.40
CA LYS A 15 10.46 9.32 9.46
C LYS A 15 9.92 8.21 10.35
N GLU A 16 8.61 8.20 10.62
CA GLU A 16 7.94 7.11 11.34
C GLU A 16 7.92 5.80 10.54
N GLU A 17 7.68 5.89 9.23
CA GLU A 17 7.49 4.71 8.38
C GLU A 17 8.80 4.14 7.84
N ARG A 18 9.88 4.92 7.73
CA ARG A 18 11.18 4.41 7.29
C ARG A 18 11.84 3.49 8.33
N GLN A 19 12.72 2.61 7.88
CA GLN A 19 13.39 1.65 8.79
C GLN A 19 14.41 2.28 9.74
N LYS A 20 15.04 3.39 9.35
CA LYS A 20 16.08 4.07 10.13
C LYS A 20 15.70 5.55 10.31
N PRO A 21 14.88 5.94 11.30
CA PRO A 21 14.28 7.28 11.37
C PRO A 21 15.27 8.46 11.37
N ASN A 22 16.45 8.28 11.96
CA ASN A 22 17.42 9.35 12.22
C ASN A 22 18.53 9.48 11.17
N GLU A 23 18.52 8.66 10.12
CA GLU A 23 19.60 8.66 9.13
C GLU A 23 19.31 9.70 8.02
N ASN A 24 20.36 10.25 7.41
CA ASN A 24 20.18 11.24 6.34
C ASN A 24 19.48 10.61 5.11
N PHE A 25 18.77 11.43 4.35
CA PHE A 25 18.08 11.00 3.14
C PHE A 25 18.07 12.14 2.13
N GLU A 26 17.91 11.81 0.85
CA GLU A 26 17.83 12.81 -0.21
C GLU A 26 16.36 13.13 -0.55
N GLU A 27 15.96 14.41 -0.50
CA GLU A 27 14.56 14.81 -0.74
C GLU A 27 14.08 14.49 -2.17
N SER A 28 15.01 14.43 -3.14
CA SER A 28 14.70 14.21 -4.56
C SER A 28 14.12 12.82 -4.83
N HIS A 29 14.49 11.82 -4.02
CA HIS A 29 14.09 10.41 -4.15
C HIS A 29 13.90 9.75 -2.77
N PHE A 30 13.36 10.50 -1.81
CA PHE A 30 13.25 10.11 -0.41
C PHE A 30 12.52 8.78 -0.17
N LEU A 31 11.63 8.39 -1.09
CA LEU A 31 10.91 7.12 -1.02
C LEU A 31 11.84 5.91 -0.99
N ASP A 32 12.99 5.95 -1.68
CA ASP A 32 13.96 4.84 -1.68
C ASP A 32 14.63 4.63 -0.32
N PHE A 33 14.56 5.62 0.57
CA PHE A 33 15.06 5.59 1.95
C PHE A 33 14.02 5.08 2.96
N LEU A 34 12.83 4.65 2.51
CA LEU A 34 11.88 3.95 3.39
C LEU A 34 12.41 2.59 3.87
N THR A 35 13.37 2.00 3.15
CA THR A 35 14.05 0.76 3.51
C THR A 35 15.52 0.99 3.86
N PHE A 36 16.10 0.01 4.54
CA PHE A 36 17.53 -0.07 4.83
C PHE A 36 18.08 -1.45 4.38
N PRO A 37 19.20 -1.49 3.64
CA PRO A 37 19.85 -0.35 2.98
C PRO A 37 18.90 0.35 1.96
N PRO A 38 19.11 1.64 1.66
CA PRO A 38 18.27 2.36 0.71
C PRO A 38 18.39 1.73 -0.69
N HIS A 39 17.31 1.81 -1.47
CA HIS A 39 17.35 1.34 -2.86
C HIS A 39 18.09 2.33 -3.76
N LYS A 40 18.49 1.86 -4.95
CA LYS A 40 18.89 2.77 -6.03
C LYS A 40 17.70 3.68 -6.37
N LYS A 41 18.01 4.88 -6.86
CA LYS A 41 17.02 5.88 -7.27
C LYS A 41 15.84 5.28 -8.05
N ASP A 42 14.63 5.57 -7.58
CA ASP A 42 13.33 5.18 -8.14
C ASP A 42 13.08 3.66 -8.21
N ASN A 43 13.75 2.86 -7.37
CA ASN A 43 13.69 1.39 -7.43
C ASN A 43 13.13 0.72 -6.18
N ILE A 44 12.57 1.45 -5.20
CA ILE A 44 11.95 0.85 -4.02
C ILE A 44 10.93 -0.26 -4.35
N LYS A 45 10.19 -0.13 -5.45
CA LYS A 45 9.17 -1.11 -5.85
C LYS A 45 9.75 -2.41 -6.45
N ASN A 46 11.05 -2.50 -6.66
CA ASN A 46 11.68 -3.70 -7.22
C ASN A 46 11.90 -4.80 -6.17
N SER A 47 11.39 -4.63 -4.94
CA SER A 47 11.47 -5.63 -3.88
C SER A 47 10.15 -5.73 -3.11
N PHE A 48 9.78 -6.94 -2.66
CA PHE A 48 8.57 -7.13 -1.85
C PHE A 48 8.57 -6.27 -0.58
N LYS A 49 9.74 -6.13 0.06
CA LYS A 49 9.93 -5.30 1.26
C LYS A 49 9.71 -3.82 0.95
N GLY A 50 10.29 -3.33 -0.14
CA GLY A 50 10.15 -1.94 -0.58
C GLY A 50 8.73 -1.61 -1.02
N VAL A 51 8.08 -2.48 -1.80
CA VAL A 51 6.65 -2.37 -2.16
C VAL A 51 5.78 -2.24 -0.91
N LYS A 52 5.99 -3.12 0.08
CA LYS A 52 5.25 -3.07 1.35
C LYS A 52 5.45 -1.75 2.09
N LYS A 53 6.68 -1.24 2.15
CA LYS A 53 7.00 0.03 2.83
C LYS A 53 6.45 1.24 2.08
N TYR A 54 6.55 1.26 0.75
CA TYR A 54 5.94 2.27 -0.10
C TYR A 54 4.43 2.37 0.13
N TYR A 55 3.70 1.25 0.05
CA TYR A 55 2.26 1.28 0.27
C TYR A 55 1.88 1.59 1.72
N ALA A 56 2.66 1.17 2.71
CA ALA A 56 2.43 1.57 4.10
C ALA A 56 2.51 3.09 4.26
N PHE A 57 3.54 3.72 3.72
CA PHE A 57 3.70 5.17 3.71
C PHE A 57 2.55 5.88 2.98
N MET A 58 2.21 5.44 1.75
CA MET A 58 1.12 6.05 0.99
C MET A 58 -0.24 5.89 1.69
N ASN A 59 -0.52 4.72 2.27
CA ASN A 59 -1.74 4.50 3.05
C ASN A 59 -1.79 5.38 4.30
N ARG A 60 -0.64 5.60 4.96
CA ARG A 60 -0.55 6.50 6.11
C ARG A 60 -0.89 7.94 5.71
N LEU A 61 -0.39 8.41 4.57
CA LEU A 61 -0.75 9.71 4.00
C LEU A 61 -2.25 9.81 3.68
N GLU A 62 -2.84 8.78 3.06
CA GLU A 62 -4.29 8.75 2.78
C GLU A 62 -5.11 8.92 4.07
N LEU A 63 -4.74 8.20 5.13
CA LEU A 63 -5.43 8.28 6.43
C LEU A 63 -5.20 9.60 7.15
N GLU A 64 -4.00 10.17 7.10
CA GLU A 64 -3.69 11.43 7.77
C GLU A 64 -4.48 12.57 7.15
N PHE A 65 -4.39 12.71 5.82
CA PHE A 65 -5.01 13.82 5.10
C PHE A 65 -6.45 13.55 4.66
N SER A 66 -6.97 12.35 4.91
CA SER A 66 -8.32 11.93 4.47
C SER A 66 -8.50 12.10 2.95
N ILE A 67 -7.49 11.64 2.20
CA ILE A 67 -7.44 11.71 0.74
C ILE A 67 -7.38 10.32 0.12
N CYS A 68 -7.65 10.22 -1.18
CA CYS A 68 -7.43 8.99 -1.94
C CYS A 68 -6.50 9.25 -3.11
N PHE A 69 -5.41 8.50 -3.19
CA PHE A 69 -4.57 8.46 -4.39
C PHE A 69 -5.26 7.63 -5.48
N THR A 70 -5.05 7.96 -6.75
CA THR A 70 -5.47 7.06 -7.85
C THR A 70 -4.39 6.02 -8.13
N LEU A 71 -4.71 4.94 -8.86
CA LEU A 71 -3.70 3.96 -9.27
C LEU A 71 -2.49 4.62 -9.98
N PRO A 72 -2.68 5.55 -10.94
CA PRO A 72 -1.54 6.25 -11.55
C PRO A 72 -0.76 7.14 -10.58
N ASP A 73 -1.33 7.54 -9.45
CA ASP A 73 -0.59 8.28 -8.43
C ASP A 73 0.27 7.32 -7.62
N LEU A 74 -0.26 6.12 -7.33
CA LEU A 74 0.44 5.07 -6.61
C LEU A 74 1.51 4.39 -7.44
N ASP A 75 1.54 4.55 -8.77
CA ASP A 75 2.61 4.01 -9.63
C ASP A 75 3.83 4.92 -9.71
N LYS A 76 3.67 6.22 -9.43
CA LYS A 76 4.75 7.22 -9.53
C LYS A 76 5.72 7.20 -8.37
N MET A 77 6.95 7.60 -8.66
CA MET A 77 7.92 8.05 -7.67
C MET A 77 7.82 9.56 -7.48
N TYR A 78 8.04 10.01 -6.25
CA TYR A 78 7.91 11.40 -5.85
C TYR A 78 9.17 11.88 -5.13
N SER A 79 9.56 13.11 -5.43
CA SER A 79 10.31 13.94 -4.48
C SER A 79 9.35 14.49 -3.43
N ILE A 80 9.88 15.01 -2.31
CA ILE A 80 9.06 15.60 -1.25
C ILE A 80 8.13 16.69 -1.80
N ASP A 81 8.65 17.63 -2.59
CA ASP A 81 7.81 18.72 -3.11
C ASP A 81 6.70 18.22 -4.05
N LYS A 82 6.97 17.18 -4.84
CA LYS A 82 5.97 16.60 -5.74
C LYS A 82 4.86 15.90 -4.97
N ILE A 83 5.19 15.14 -3.90
CA ILE A 83 4.16 14.49 -3.08
C ILE A 83 3.36 15.53 -2.28
N THR A 84 3.99 16.59 -1.77
CA THR A 84 3.30 17.70 -1.07
C THR A 84 2.26 18.35 -1.98
N LYS A 85 2.67 18.75 -3.19
CA LYS A 85 1.74 19.31 -4.19
C LYS A 85 0.59 18.35 -4.50
N LYS A 86 0.89 17.05 -4.59
CA LYS A 86 -0.12 16.03 -4.87
C LYS A 86 -1.11 15.86 -3.73
N VAL A 87 -0.63 15.89 -2.49
CA VAL A 87 -1.48 15.86 -1.28
C VAL A 87 -2.39 17.09 -1.26
N ILE A 88 -1.87 18.29 -1.48
CA ILE A 88 -2.65 19.54 -1.57
C ILE A 88 -3.74 19.43 -2.65
N GLU A 89 -3.39 18.96 -3.85
CA GLU A 89 -4.34 18.74 -4.94
C GLU A 89 -5.48 17.81 -4.50
N ARG A 90 -5.15 16.72 -3.81
CA ARG A 90 -6.14 15.72 -3.34
C ARG A 90 -6.99 16.24 -2.19
N ILE A 91 -6.45 17.06 -1.29
CA ILE A 91 -7.22 17.73 -0.23
C ILE A 91 -8.31 18.60 -0.86
N GLY A 92 -7.99 19.35 -1.91
CA GLY A 92 -8.96 20.18 -2.64
C GLY A 92 -10.03 19.39 -3.41
N LYS A 93 -9.76 18.14 -3.79
CA LYS A 93 -10.64 17.30 -4.64
C LYS A 93 -11.54 16.36 -3.85
N ARG A 94 -12.33 16.89 -2.92
CA ARG A 94 -13.21 16.10 -2.04
C ARG A 94 -14.16 15.14 -2.78
N ARG A 95 -14.88 15.63 -3.81
CA ARG A 95 -15.79 14.79 -4.61
C ARG A 95 -15.05 13.62 -5.28
N GLY A 96 -13.85 13.87 -5.77
CA GLY A 96 -12.97 12.85 -6.34
C GLY A 96 -12.58 11.78 -5.32
N ASN A 97 -12.18 12.18 -4.10
CA ASN A 97 -11.84 11.23 -3.04
C ASN A 97 -13.04 10.34 -2.65
N ILE A 98 -14.25 10.93 -2.55
CA ILE A 98 -15.47 10.17 -2.26
C ILE A 98 -15.78 9.16 -3.38
N MET A 99 -15.61 9.56 -4.64
CA MET A 99 -15.82 8.66 -5.78
C MET A 99 -14.84 7.49 -5.75
N ILE A 100 -13.55 7.77 -5.55
CA ILE A 100 -12.50 6.75 -5.49
C ILE A 100 -12.76 5.76 -4.35
N ILE A 101 -13.04 6.24 -3.13
CA ILE A 101 -13.23 5.34 -1.98
C ILE A 101 -14.52 4.51 -2.10
N LYS A 102 -15.58 5.07 -2.71
CA LYS A 102 -16.79 4.28 -3.01
C LYS A 102 -16.47 3.17 -4.01
N GLN A 103 -15.74 3.50 -5.08
CA GLN A 103 -15.33 2.50 -6.06
C GLN A 103 -14.48 1.40 -5.42
N ARG A 104 -13.45 1.74 -4.64
CA ARG A 104 -12.59 0.76 -3.93
C ARG A 104 -13.40 -0.14 -2.99
N THR A 105 -14.35 0.42 -2.24
CA THR A 105 -15.16 -0.35 -1.28
C THR A 105 -16.31 -1.15 -1.92
N GLN A 106 -16.69 -0.84 -3.16
CA GLN A 106 -17.72 -1.57 -3.92
C GLN A 106 -17.14 -2.65 -4.82
N GLN A 107 -15.85 -2.59 -5.14
CA GLN A 107 -15.18 -3.66 -5.88
C GLN A 107 -15.28 -4.96 -5.08
N LYS A 108 -15.91 -5.98 -5.68
CA LYS A 108 -15.97 -7.31 -5.09
C LYS A 108 -14.59 -7.95 -5.17
N GLU A 109 -14.11 -8.45 -4.04
CA GLU A 109 -12.91 -9.28 -4.01
C GLU A 109 -13.13 -10.52 -4.87
N THR A 110 -12.22 -10.76 -5.80
CA THR A 110 -12.20 -11.99 -6.59
C THR A 110 -11.11 -12.90 -6.01
N TYR A 111 -11.43 -14.19 -5.90
CA TYR A 111 -10.54 -15.20 -5.32
C TYR A 111 -10.03 -16.20 -6.37
N TYR A 112 -10.06 -15.82 -7.66
CA TYR A 112 -9.73 -16.72 -8.76
C TYR A 112 -8.31 -17.26 -8.68
N ILE A 113 -7.35 -16.43 -8.27
CA ILE A 113 -5.94 -16.82 -8.14
C ILE A 113 -5.77 -17.83 -7.01
N GLU A 114 -6.43 -17.61 -5.88
CA GLU A 114 -6.40 -18.51 -4.73
C GLU A 114 -7.05 -19.85 -5.06
N ILE A 115 -8.20 -19.83 -5.74
CA ILE A 115 -8.88 -21.04 -6.22
C ILE A 115 -7.97 -21.80 -7.20
N PHE A 116 -7.34 -21.11 -8.14
CA PHE A 116 -6.41 -21.71 -9.09
C PHE A 116 -5.22 -22.38 -8.40
N PHE A 117 -4.59 -21.71 -7.41
CA PHE A 117 -3.51 -22.31 -6.63
C PHE A 117 -3.97 -23.53 -5.83
N PHE A 118 -5.17 -23.47 -5.26
CA PHE A 118 -5.74 -24.61 -4.52
C PHE A 118 -5.95 -25.83 -5.43
N ILE A 119 -6.49 -25.62 -6.64
CA ILE A 119 -6.65 -26.68 -7.66
C ILE A 119 -5.29 -27.26 -8.07
N LEU A 120 -4.28 -26.40 -8.30
CA LEU A 120 -2.92 -26.86 -8.64
C LEU A 120 -2.32 -27.77 -7.55
N VAL A 121 -2.50 -27.41 -6.27
CA VAL A 121 -2.02 -28.24 -5.16
C VAL A 121 -2.73 -29.59 -5.16
N ILE A 122 -4.06 -29.63 -5.29
CA ILE A 122 -4.83 -30.87 -5.35
C ILE A 122 -4.38 -31.75 -6.53
N ALA A 123 -4.23 -31.16 -7.72
CA ALA A 123 -3.79 -31.87 -8.91
C ALA A 123 -2.38 -32.46 -8.74
N SER A 124 -1.46 -31.71 -8.12
CA SER A 124 -0.10 -32.18 -7.85
C SER A 124 -0.08 -33.37 -6.88
N LEU A 125 -0.90 -33.34 -5.83
CA LEU A 125 -1.04 -34.44 -4.88
C LEU A 125 -1.68 -35.67 -5.52
N ALA A 126 -2.67 -35.48 -6.38
CA ALA A 126 -3.33 -36.56 -7.10
C ALA A 126 -2.40 -37.24 -8.12
N PHE A 127 -1.52 -36.49 -8.78
CA PHE A 127 -0.65 -37.02 -9.83
C PHE A 127 0.66 -37.62 -9.30
N TRP A 128 1.29 -37.00 -8.29
CA TRP A 128 2.57 -37.47 -7.74
C TRP A 128 2.45 -38.27 -6.44
N GLY A 129 1.29 -38.25 -5.78
CA GLY A 129 1.09 -38.84 -4.46
C GLY A 129 1.59 -37.96 -3.31
N ILE A 130 1.56 -38.53 -2.10
CA ILE A 130 2.05 -37.88 -0.89
C ILE A 130 3.54 -38.21 -0.72
N ASN A 131 4.37 -37.23 -1.04
CA ASN A 131 5.81 -37.35 -1.09
C ASN A 131 6.38 -36.12 -0.38
N LEU A 132 7.64 -36.16 0.07
CA LEU A 132 8.26 -35.01 0.72
C LEU A 132 8.20 -33.73 -0.14
N PHE A 133 8.41 -33.86 -1.46
CA PHE A 133 8.28 -32.75 -2.41
C PHE A 133 6.87 -32.15 -2.45
N SER A 134 5.82 -32.99 -2.49
CA SER A 134 4.43 -32.48 -2.54
C SER A 134 4.00 -31.84 -1.22
N VAL A 135 4.54 -32.30 -0.08
CA VAL A 135 4.38 -31.64 1.23
C VAL A 135 5.04 -30.26 1.25
N ILE A 136 6.31 -30.15 0.82
CA ILE A 136 7.04 -28.87 0.78
C ILE A 136 6.33 -27.87 -0.14
N ILE A 137 5.90 -28.30 -1.32
CA ILE A 137 5.16 -27.47 -2.27
C ILE A 137 3.85 -26.97 -1.66
N SER A 138 3.11 -27.86 -0.99
CA SER A 138 1.84 -27.50 -0.33
C SER A 138 2.04 -26.44 0.76
N ILE A 139 3.10 -26.55 1.56
CA ILE A 139 3.45 -25.56 2.59
C ILE A 139 3.80 -24.21 1.93
N ALA A 140 4.60 -24.22 0.86
CA ALA A 140 4.97 -23.01 0.13
C ALA A 140 3.75 -22.29 -0.45
N PHE A 141 2.82 -23.02 -1.09
CA PHE A 141 1.56 -22.45 -1.58
C PHE A 141 0.67 -21.95 -0.46
N GLY A 142 0.56 -22.70 0.65
CA GLY A 142 -0.19 -22.26 1.83
C GLY A 142 0.31 -20.93 2.38
N TYR A 143 1.63 -20.76 2.47
CA TYR A 143 2.24 -19.49 2.87
C TYR A 143 1.95 -18.36 1.88
N ALA A 144 2.03 -18.63 0.58
CA ALA A 144 1.72 -17.64 -0.46
C ALA A 144 0.25 -17.18 -0.40
N ILE A 145 -0.70 -18.11 -0.28
CA ILE A 145 -2.13 -17.81 -0.13
C ILE A 145 -2.37 -17.00 1.14
N TYR A 146 -1.80 -17.43 2.28
CA TYR A 146 -1.90 -16.69 3.54
C TYR A 146 -1.42 -15.24 3.39
N TRP A 147 -0.28 -15.04 2.73
CA TRP A 147 0.28 -13.71 2.50
C TRP A 147 -0.63 -12.83 1.63
N ILE A 148 -1.19 -13.38 0.56
CA ILE A 148 -2.15 -12.68 -0.34
C ILE A 148 -3.41 -12.28 0.43
N LEU A 149 -4.03 -13.23 1.15
CA LEU A 149 -5.24 -12.98 1.93
C LEU A 149 -5.00 -11.93 3.02
N ASN A 150 -3.88 -12.01 3.73
CA ASN A 150 -3.52 -11.03 4.75
C ASN A 150 -3.33 -9.63 4.14
N SER A 151 -2.75 -9.54 2.94
CA SER A 151 -2.63 -8.28 2.19
C SER A 151 -4.01 -7.69 1.85
N LYS A 152 -4.93 -8.50 1.30
CA LYS A 152 -6.31 -8.11 0.99
C LYS A 152 -7.06 -7.60 2.22
N ILE A 153 -6.99 -8.34 3.33
CA ILE A 153 -7.62 -7.96 4.60
C ILE A 153 -7.11 -6.59 5.08
N LYS A 154 -5.80 -6.32 4.96
CA LYS A 154 -5.24 -5.02 5.32
C LYS A 154 -5.75 -3.90 4.43
N SER A 155 -5.85 -4.12 3.12
CA SER A 155 -6.41 -3.14 2.18
C SER A 155 -7.86 -2.81 2.52
N ILE A 156 -8.70 -3.83 2.76
CA ILE A 156 -10.11 -3.62 3.12
C ILE A 156 -10.25 -2.84 4.42
N LYS A 157 -9.45 -3.19 5.45
CA LYS A 157 -9.45 -2.47 6.73
C LYS A 157 -9.05 -1.02 6.56
N HIS A 158 -8.02 -0.76 5.74
CA HIS A 158 -7.58 0.59 5.38
C HIS A 158 -8.68 1.38 4.67
N ASP A 159 -9.26 0.83 3.60
CA ASP A 159 -10.30 1.51 2.81
C ASP A 159 -11.58 1.76 3.65
N LYS A 160 -11.95 0.84 4.53
CA LYS A 160 -13.07 1.04 5.47
C LYS A 160 -12.79 2.20 6.41
N LYS A 161 -11.61 2.22 7.04
CA LYS A 161 -11.20 3.31 7.96
C LYS A 161 -11.10 4.65 7.24
N LEU A 162 -10.57 4.66 6.02
CA LEU A 162 -10.45 5.85 5.19
C LEU A 162 -11.82 6.40 4.77
N LYS A 163 -12.75 5.51 4.39
CA LYS A 163 -14.15 5.87 4.08
C LYS A 163 -14.83 6.55 5.26
N GLU A 164 -14.68 6.01 6.46
CA GLU A 164 -15.24 6.58 7.69
C GLU A 164 -14.67 7.99 7.94
N LYS A 165 -13.36 8.20 7.80
CA LYS A 165 -12.72 9.52 7.92
C LYS A 165 -13.23 10.53 6.88
N ILE A 166 -13.26 10.16 5.60
CA ILE A 166 -13.71 11.05 4.50
C ILE A 166 -15.18 11.45 4.66
N LEU A 167 -16.03 10.53 5.11
CA LEU A 167 -17.46 10.78 5.30
C LEU A 167 -17.76 11.55 6.60
N SER A 168 -17.04 11.30 7.69
CA SER A 168 -17.21 12.03 8.97
C SER A 168 -16.78 13.50 8.89
N GLN A 169 -15.81 13.84 8.04
CA GLN A 169 -15.51 15.24 7.70
C GLN A 169 -16.70 15.98 7.06
N LYS A 170 -17.79 15.30 6.69
CA LYS A 170 -19.03 15.93 6.16
C LYS A 170 -19.92 16.48 7.26
N GLN A 171 -19.80 15.97 8.49
CA GLN A 171 -20.67 16.37 9.59
C GLN A 171 -20.13 17.56 10.39
N LYS A 172 -18.92 18.05 10.07
CA LYS A 172 -18.24 19.14 10.79
C LYS A 172 -18.09 20.44 10.00
N GLY A 173 -18.69 20.55 8.82
CA GLY A 173 -18.71 21.77 8.00
C GLY A 173 -20.06 21.92 7.34
#